data_AF-A0A7D5MNT7-F1
#
_entry.id   AF-A0A7D5MNT7-F1
#
_cell.length_a   1.000
_cell.length_b   1.000
_cell.length_c   1.000
_cell.angle_alpha   90.00
_cell.angle_beta   90.00
_cell.angle_gamma   90.00
#
_symmetry.space_group_name_H-M   'P 1'
#
loop_
_entity.id
_entity.type
_entity.pdbx_description
1 polymer ?
#
loop_
_entity_poly.entity_id
_entity_poly.type
_entity_poly.pdbx_seq_one_letter_code
_entity_poly.pdbx_strand_id
1 'polypeptide(L)' 'MNQASIKELSSHPYINYTLAKAITTYRFQHGKFTTVDEVKKIAWVDETFYTKIVPYLSLNP' A
#
# COMPACT_ATOMS: atom_id res chain seq x y z
N MET A 1 4.82 -5.11 -2.45
CA MET A 1 4.55 -3.64 -2.42
C MET A 1 5.59 -2.77 -3.11
N ASN A 2 6.89 -2.89 -2.79
CA ASN A 2 7.92 -1.96 -3.29
C ASN A 2 8.17 -2.00 -4.80
N GLN A 3 7.90 -3.13 -5.45
CA GLN A 3 8.09 -3.32 -6.88
C GLN A 3 6.79 -3.34 -7.69
N ALA A 4 5.64 -3.53 -7.03
CA ALA A 4 4.36 -3.68 -7.69
C ALA A 4 3.94 -2.36 -8.38
N SER A 5 3.46 -2.46 -9.61
CA SER A 5 2.83 -1.37 -10.37
C SER A 5 1.44 -1.04 -9.79
N ILE A 6 0.91 0.12 -10.17
CA ILE A 6 -0.47 0.50 -9.81
C ILE A 6 -1.45 -0.57 -10.28
N LYS A 7 -1.24 -1.13 -11.47
CA LYS A 7 -2.10 -2.18 -12.05
C LYS A 7 -2.07 -3.45 -11.19
N GLU A 8 -0.89 -3.95 -10.84
CA GLU A 8 -0.73 -5.15 -10.00
C GLU A 8 -1.32 -4.96 -8.60
N LEU A 9 -1.13 -3.78 -8.00
CA LEU A 9 -1.75 -3.43 -6.73
C LEU A 9 -3.28 -3.39 -6.87
N SER A 10 -3.80 -2.74 -7.91
CA SER A 10 -5.25 -2.58 -8.14
C SER A 10 -5.98 -3.87 -8.55
N SER A 11 -5.24 -4.94 -8.87
CA SER A 11 -5.83 -6.26 -9.15
C SER A 11 -6.38 -6.94 -7.90
N HIS A 12 -5.99 -6.48 -6.71
CA HIS A 12 -6.45 -7.07 -5.47
C HIS A 12 -7.82 -6.50 -5.05
N PRO A 13 -8.80 -7.33 -4.64
CA PRO A 13 -10.16 -6.86 -4.31
C PRO A 13 -10.22 -5.75 -3.25
N TYR A 14 -9.27 -5.76 -2.31
CA TYR A 14 -9.19 -4.78 -1.23
C TYR A 14 -8.25 -3.60 -1.52
N ILE A 15 -7.56 -3.59 -2.65
CA ILE A 15 -6.67 -2.50 -3.07
C ILE A 15 -7.25 -1.89 -4.33
N ASN A 16 -7.98 -0.79 -4.18
CA ASN A 16 -8.49 -0.06 -5.32
C ASN A 16 -7.39 0.78 -6.00
N TYR A 17 -7.71 1.37 -7.15
CA TYR A 17 -6.79 2.25 -7.88
C TYR A 17 -6.25 3.41 -7.02
N THR A 18 -7.08 3.99 -6.16
CA THR A 18 -6.70 5.08 -5.26
C THR A 18 -5.63 4.65 -4.26
N LEU A 19 -5.76 3.46 -3.68
CA LEU A 19 -4.77 2.89 -2.77
C LEU A 19 -3.50 2.49 -3.48
N ALA A 20 -3.63 1.84 -4.64
CA ALA A 20 -2.49 1.52 -5.48
C ALA A 20 -1.69 2.78 -5.82
N LYS A 21 -2.37 3.85 -6.24
CA LYS A 21 -1.76 5.15 -6.52
C LYS A 21 -1.10 5.73 -5.27
N ALA A 22 -1.80 5.77 -4.13
CA ALA A 22 -1.27 6.29 -2.88
C ALA A 22 -0.01 5.54 -2.41
N ILE A 23 0.01 4.21 -2.49
CA ILE A 23 1.17 3.37 -2.19
C ILE A 23 2.34 3.72 -3.12
N THR A 24 2.10 3.81 -4.43
CA THR A 24 3.16 4.17 -5.39
C THR A 24 3.67 5.59 -5.22
N THR A 25 2.81 6.55 -4.88
CA THR A 25 3.17 7.94 -4.60
C THR A 25 3.97 8.05 -3.30
N TYR A 26 3.52 7.38 -2.23
CA TYR A 26 4.22 7.36 -0.96
C TYR A 26 5.65 6.85 -1.12
N ARG A 27 5.85 5.71 -1.81
CA ARG A 27 7.22 5.19 -2.01
C ARG A 27 8.09 6.06 -2.92
N PHE A 28 7.48 6.84 -3.80
CA PHE A 28 8.19 7.78 -4.66
C PHE A 28 8.68 9.01 -3.85
N GLN A 29 7.86 9.49 -2.92
CA GLN A 29 8.18 10.67 -2.11
C GLN A 29 9.07 10.34 -0.90
N HIS A 30 8.84 9.19 -0.25
CA HIS A 30 9.50 8.82 1.02
C HIS A 30 10.54 7.71 0.86
N GLY A 31 10.67 7.12 -0.33
CA GLY A 31 11.50 5.94 -0.55
C GLY A 31 10.76 4.62 -0.29
N LYS A 32 11.46 3.50 -0.40
CA LYS A 32 10.85 2.16 -0.27
C LYS A 32 10.20 1.98 1.10
N PHE A 33 9.07 1.27 1.13
CA PHE A 33 8.44 0.83 2.37
C PHE A 33 9.38 -0.12 3.12
N THR A 34 9.68 0.21 4.37
CA THR A 34 10.53 -0.60 5.27
C THR A 34 9.70 -1.51 6.17
N THR A 35 8.47 -1.09 6.47
CA THR A 35 7.47 -1.87 7.22
C THR A 35 6.10 -1.74 6.55
N VAL A 36 5.24 -2.74 6.71
CA VAL A 36 3.86 -2.68 6.17
C VAL A 36 3.04 -1.61 6.89
N ASP A 37 3.34 -1.31 8.15
CA ASP A 37 2.72 -0.25 8.94
C ASP A 37 2.86 1.15 8.34
N GLU A 38 3.86 1.42 7.50
CA GLU A 38 4.00 2.73 6.86
C GLU A 38 2.83 3.06 5.93
N VAL A 39 2.03 2.08 5.51
CA VAL A 39 0.77 2.30 4.78
C VAL A 39 -0.23 3.11 5.62
N LYS A 40 -0.17 3.04 6.95
CA LYS A 40 -0.98 3.89 7.86
C LYS A 40 -0.64 5.37 7.76
N LYS A 41 0.54 5.73 7.23
CA LYS A 41 0.93 7.14 7.00
C LYS A 41 0.19 7.75 5.80
N ILE A 42 -0.51 6.94 5.01
CA ILE A 42 -1.38 7.43 3.93
C ILE A 42 -2.63 8.02 4.57
N ALA A 43 -2.92 9.30 4.28
CA ALA A 43 -3.89 10.14 5.00
C ALA A 43 -5.32 9.60 5.16
N TRP A 44 -5.73 8.60 4.38
CA TRP A 44 -7.08 8.02 4.43
C TRP A 44 -7.09 6.56 4.92
N VAL A 45 -5.92 5.99 5.23
CA VAL A 45 -5.81 4.62 5.75
C VAL A 45 -6.03 4.66 7.25
N ASP A 46 -7.29 4.48 7.65
CA ASP A 46 -7.66 4.28 9.05
C ASP A 46 -7.27 2.88 9.54
N GLU A 47 -7.23 2.69 10.87
CA GLU A 47 -6.87 1.41 11.49
C GLU A 47 -7.78 0.26 11.04
N THR A 48 -9.09 0.51 10.94
CA THR A 48 -10.06 -0.51 10.49
C THR A 48 -9.83 -0.96 9.04
N PHE A 49 -9.42 -0.03 8.17
CA PHE A 49 -9.10 -0.33 6.80
C PHE A 49 -7.75 -1.04 6.71
N TYR A 50 -6.76 -0.57 7.47
CA TYR A 50 -5.45 -1.19 7.60
C TYR A 50 -5.55 -2.67 8.00
N THR A 51 -6.33 -3.01 9.04
CA THR A 51 -6.48 -4.40 9.49
C THR A 51 -7.06 -5.32 8.41
N LYS A 52 -7.88 -4.78 7.50
CA LYS A 52 -8.44 -5.55 6.36
C LYS A 52 -7.42 -5.77 5.26
N ILE A 53 -6.55 -4.80 4.98
CA ILE A 53 -5.58 -4.88 3.86
C ILE A 53 -4.24 -5.48 4.27
N VAL A 54 -3.80 -5.31 5.52
CA VAL A 54 -2.49 -5.75 6.01
C VAL A 54 -2.16 -7.22 5.74
N PRO A 55 -3.07 -8.22 5.86
CA PRO A 55 -2.72 -9.60 5.54
C PRO A 55 -2.39 -9.82 4.05
N TYR A 56 -2.77 -8.89 3.18
CA TYR A 56 -2.53 -8.94 1.73
C TYR A 56 -1.35 -8.07 1.28
N LEU A 57 -0.69 -7.40 2.21
CA LEU A 57 0.43 -6.51 1.94
C LEU A 57 1.73 -7.19 2.38
N SER A 58 2.65 -7.38 1.42
CA SER A 58 3.98 -7.91 1.69
C SER A 58 5.10 -6.97 1.22
N LEU A 59 6.15 -6.91 2.03
CA LEU A 59 7.46 -6.41 1.64
C LEU A 59 8.26 -7.60 1.14
N ASN A 60 8.14 -7.90 -0.15
CA ASN A 60 9.05 -8.87 -0.75
C ASN A 60 10.48 -8.32 -0.64
N PRO A 61 11.45 -9.16 -0.25
CA PRO A 61 12.86 -8.77 -0.10
C PRO A 61 13.47 -8.26 -1.41
#